data_AF-A0A1W9K3P5-F1
#
_entry.id   AF-A0A1W9K3P5-F1
#
_cell.length_a   1.000
_cell.length_b   1.000
_cell.length_c   1.000
_cell.angle_alpha   90.00
_cell.angle_beta   90.00
_cell.angle_gamma   90.00
#
_symmetry.space_group_name_H-M   'P 1'
#
loop_
_entity.id
_entity.type
_entity.pdbx_description
1 polymer ?
#
loop_
_entity_poly.entity_id
_entity_poly.type
_entity_poly.pdbx_seq_one_letter_code
_entity_poly.pdbx_strand_id
1 'polypeptide(L)' 'MSIKVIKEFSEKAKADEGLKEKLKACVKIKEMLLLAKESGFEIEEDELYPPNEPQFVEEQLSEKLAKALLRV' A
#
# COMPACT_ATOMS: atom_id res chain seq x y z
N MET A 1 8.37 13.12 -3.04
CA MET A 1 6.98 13.64 -3.02
C MET A 1 5.97 12.54 -2.76
N SER A 2 6.40 11.30 -2.42
CA SER A 2 5.51 10.15 -2.55
C SER A 2 4.87 9.63 -1.27
N ILE A 3 5.24 10.11 -0.08
CA ILE A 3 4.44 9.79 1.13
C ILE A 3 2.99 10.25 0.93
N LYS A 4 2.79 11.40 0.26
CA LYS A 4 1.46 11.90 -0.08
C LYS A 4 0.74 10.96 -1.06
N VAL A 5 1.43 10.51 -2.11
CA VAL A 5 0.91 9.58 -3.12
C VAL A 5 0.53 8.23 -2.50
N ILE A 6 1.37 7.69 -1.60
CA ILE A 6 1.08 6.43 -0.88
C ILE A 6 -0.14 6.61 0.03
N LYS A 7 -0.23 7.73 0.77
CA LYS A 7 -1.41 8.04 1.59
C LYS A 7 -2.67 8.19 0.73
N GLU A 8 -2.60 8.85 -0.42
CA GLU A 8 -3.74 8.98 -1.34
C GLU A 8 -4.18 7.62 -1.91
N PHE A 9 -3.24 6.76 -2.29
CA PHE A 9 -3.54 5.39 -2.71
C PHE A 9 -4.20 4.57 -1.59
N SER A 10 -3.65 4.67 -0.36
CA SER A 10 -4.20 4.02 0.83
C SER A 10 -5.63 4.48 1.10
N GLU A 11 -5.91 5.78 1.08
CA GLU A 11 -7.25 6.34 1.26
C GLU A 11 -8.21 5.90 0.15
N LYS A 12 -7.76 5.87 -1.11
CA LYS A 12 -8.57 5.35 -2.23
C LYS A 12 -8.91 3.88 -2.03
N ALA A 13 -7.94 3.06 -1.60
CA ALA A 13 -8.15 1.65 -1.32
C ALA A 13 -9.05 1.41 -0.09
N LYS A 14 -9.26 2.39 0.79
CA LYS A 14 -10.28 2.31 1.85
C LYS A 14 -11.68 2.62 1.31
N ALA A 15 -11.78 3.57 0.39
CA ALA A 15 -13.05 4.03 -0.17
C ALA A 15 -13.62 3.10 -1.26
N ASP A 16 -12.76 2.40 -2.01
CA ASP A 16 -13.14 1.48 -3.08
C ASP A 16 -13.00 0.03 -2.61
N GLU A 17 -14.13 -0.68 -2.44
CA GLU A 17 -14.15 -2.07 -1.98
C GLU A 17 -13.39 -3.02 -2.92
N GLY A 18 -13.48 -2.81 -4.24
CA GLY A 18 -12.77 -3.63 -5.21
C GLY A 18 -11.25 -3.43 -5.14
N LEU A 19 -10.81 -2.19 -4.92
CA LEU A 19 -9.39 -1.90 -4.70
C LEU A 19 -8.91 -2.43 -3.34
N LYS A 20 -9.75 -2.35 -2.31
CA LYS A 20 -9.47 -2.90 -0.97
C LYS A 20 -9.19 -4.40 -1.03
N GLU A 21 -10.03 -5.16 -1.71
CA GLU A 21 -9.87 -6.61 -1.87
C GLU A 21 -8.60 -6.95 -2.65
N LYS A 22 -8.33 -6.22 -3.74
CA LYS A 22 -7.10 -6.40 -4.53
C LYS A 22 -5.85 -6.09 -3.73
N LEU A 23 -5.85 -5.01 -2.95
CA LEU A 23 -4.71 -4.62 -2.11
C LEU A 23 -4.46 -5.67 -1.02
N LYS A 24 -5.52 -6.16 -0.39
CA LYS A 24 -5.42 -7.22 0.63
C LYS A 24 -4.98 -8.56 0.06
N ALA A 25 -5.29 -8.83 -1.21
CA ALA A 25 -4.82 -10.01 -1.93
C ALA A 25 -3.34 -9.91 -2.35
N CYS A 26 -2.72 -8.72 -2.33
CA CYS A 26 -1.28 -8.59 -2.60
C CYS A 26 -0.46 -9.22 -1.47
N VAL A 27 0.52 -10.05 -1.83
CA VAL A 27 1.39 -10.75 -0.89
C VAL A 27 2.85 -10.27 -1.01
N LYS A 28 3.20 -9.69 -2.17
CA LYS A 28 4.51 -9.11 -2.45
C LYS A 28 4.39 -7.61 -2.72
N ILE A 29 5.42 -6.86 -2.35
CA ILE A 29 5.46 -5.41 -2.56
C ILE A 29 5.33 -5.06 -4.06
N LYS A 30 5.99 -5.83 -4.94
CA LYS A 30 5.86 -5.64 -6.40
C LYS A 30 4.42 -5.75 -6.92
N GLU A 31 3.59 -6.60 -6.32
CA GLU A 31 2.17 -6.74 -6.71
C GLU A 31 1.38 -5.49 -6.28
N MET A 32 1.64 -5.00 -5.07
CA MET A 32 1.04 -3.76 -4.57
C MET A 32 1.47 -2.55 -5.42
N LEU A 33 2.75 -2.46 -5.80
CA LEU A 33 3.27 -1.38 -6.66
C LEU A 33 2.63 -1.40 -8.04
N LEU A 34 2.43 -2.60 -8.61
CA LEU A 34 1.74 -2.77 -9.88
C LEU A 34 0.27 -2.34 -9.76
N LEU A 35 -0.43 -2.77 -8.70
CA LEU A 35 -1.81 -2.37 -8.42
C LEU A 35 -1.94 -0.85 -8.24
N ALA A 36 -1.00 -0.22 -7.55
CA ALA A 36 -0.94 1.22 -7.39
C ALA A 36 -0.79 1.90 -8.76
N LYS A 37 0.13 1.41 -9.60
CA LYS A 37 0.36 1.93 -10.96
C LYS A 37 -0.88 1.80 -11.84
N GLU A 38 -1.56 0.66 -11.82
CA GLU A 38 -2.84 0.44 -12.51
C GLU A 38 -3.94 1.39 -12.02
N SER A 39 -3.88 1.76 -10.75
CA SER A 39 -4.82 2.70 -10.12
C SER A 39 -4.48 4.17 -10.37
N GLY A 40 -3.38 4.46 -11.09
CA GLY A 40 -2.88 5.79 -11.43
C GLY A 40 -1.89 6.38 -10.42
N PHE A 41 -1.33 5.57 -9.52
CA PHE A 41 -0.38 5.98 -8.49
C PHE A 41 1.01 5.45 -8.79
N GLU A 42 1.99 6.34 -8.85
CA GLU A 42 3.39 5.97 -9.03
C GLU A 42 4.07 5.97 -7.66
N ILE A 43 4.31 4.77 -7.12
CA ILE A 43 4.93 4.56 -5.82
C ILE A 43 6.29 3.89 -6.06
N GLU A 44 7.35 4.42 -5.45
CA GLU A 44 8.65 3.76 -5.45
C GLU A 44 8.79 2.83 -4.25
N GLU A 45 9.43 1.68 -4.46
CA GLU A 45 9.62 0.67 -3.40
C GLU A 45 10.39 1.24 -2.20
N ASP A 46 11.41 2.06 -2.46
CA ASP A 46 12.25 2.66 -1.42
C ASP A 46 11.47 3.61 -0.50
N GLU A 47 10.35 4.17 -0.96
CA GLU A 47 9.51 5.10 -0.19
C GLU A 47 8.49 4.40 0.72
N LEU A 48 8.34 3.08 0.57
CA LEU A 48 7.49 2.25 1.42
C LEU A 48 8.17 1.84 2.73
N TYR A 49 9.50 1.94 2.80
CA TYR A 49 10.25 1.57 3.99
C TYR A 49 10.46 2.79 4.91
N PRO A 50 10.30 2.64 6.24
CA PRO A 50 10.42 3.75 7.18
C PRO A 50 11.77 4.48 7.14
N PRO A 51 11.80 5.76 7.53
CA PRO A 51 11.66 6.11 8.96
C PRO A 51 10.41 6.93 9.33
N ASN A 52 9.38 6.94 8.49
CA ASN A 52 8.18 7.79 8.65
C ASN A 52 6.98 7.05 9.28
N GLU A 53 5.92 7.80 9.65
CA GLU A 53 4.63 7.27 10.14
C GLU A 53 4.07 6.16 9.26
N PRO A 54 3.21 5.24 9.75
CA PRO A 54 2.57 4.23 8.92
C PRO A 54 1.74 4.82 7.77
N GLN A 55 1.96 4.35 6.54
CA GLN A 55 1.23 4.77 5.33
C GLN A 55 -0.05 3.93 5.09
N PHE A 56 -0.12 2.76 5.71
CA PHE A 56 -1.24 1.83 5.62
C PHE A 56 -1.66 1.39 7.02
N VAL A 57 -2.88 0.87 7.15
CA VAL A 57 -3.29 0.12 8.35
C VAL A 57 -3.29 -1.37 8.08
N GLU A 58 -3.11 -2.18 9.12
CA GLU A 58 -2.99 -3.65 9.02
C GLU A 58 -4.16 -4.28 8.24
N GLU A 59 -5.38 -3.79 8.46
CA GLU A 59 -6.60 -4.32 7.83
C GLU A 59 -6.63 -4.18 6.29
N GLN A 60 -5.83 -3.27 5.73
CA GLN A 60 -5.71 -3.04 4.30
C GLN A 60 -4.73 -4.02 3.63
N LEU A 61 -3.83 -4.62 4.40
CA LEU A 61 -2.72 -5.42 3.88
C LEU A 61 -2.92 -6.91 4.19
N SER A 62 -2.26 -7.77 3.42
CA SER A 62 -2.06 -9.16 3.84
C SER A 62 -1.10 -9.24 5.03
N GLU A 63 -1.15 -10.33 5.81
CA GLU A 63 -0.25 -10.53 6.95
C GLU A 63 1.25 -10.37 6.57
N LYS A 64 1.62 -10.78 5.35
CA LYS A 64 2.99 -10.68 4.87
C LYS A 64 3.39 -9.24 4.54
N LEU A 65 2.50 -8.48 3.91
CA LEU A 65 2.75 -7.06 3.62
C LEU A 65 2.71 -6.22 4.89
N ALA A 66 1.80 -6.49 5.83
CA ALA A 66 1.75 -5.84 7.13
C ALA A 66 3.07 -6.02 7.89
N LYS A 67 3.59 -7.25 7.96
CA LYS A 67 4.91 -7.54 8.54
C LYS A 67 6.05 -6.78 7.85
N ALA A 68 6.01 -6.68 6.52
CA ALA A 68 7.07 -6.02 5.76
C ALA A 68 7.05 -4.49 5.91
N LEU A 69 5.86 -3.88 5.89
CA LEU A 69 5.69 -2.42 5.82
C LEU A 69 5.43 -1.78 7.19
N LEU A 70 4.64 -2.44 8.03
CA LEU A 70 4.25 -1.94 9.37
C LEU A 70 5.12 -2.52 10.49
N ARG A 71 5.89 -3.58 10.22
CA ARG A 71 6.73 -4.30 11.20
C ARG A 71 5.94 -4.80 12.43
N VAL A 72 4.66 -5.10 12.22
CA VAL A 72 3.74 -5.73 13.18
C VAL A 72 3.71 -7.24 13.01
#